data_AF-A0A822UUF3-F1
#
_entry.id   AF-A0A822UUF3-F1
#
_cell.length_a   1.000
_cell.length_b   1.000
_cell.length_c   1.000
_cell.angle_alpha   90.00
_cell.angle_beta   90.00
_cell.angle_gamma   90.00
#
_symmetry.space_group_name_H-M   'P 1'
#
loop_
_entity.id
_entity.type
_entity.pdbx_description
1 polymer ?
#
loop_
_entity_poly.entity_id
_entity_poly.type
_entity_poly.pdbx_seq_one_letter_code
_entity_poly.pdbx_strand_id
1 'polypeptide(L)'
;MSLISEHHERRELGPIGQLLIKGDDAAGVLLTIKSRLPGTGTIIVNLSSWYVEPSCRWFAPRMLQMASSNEDEIFTDLTPSPEACRLNERLGFATVTDCTLFYPLPFAALRPASARLRPLADIKPEILSAETRGMLEDHARLGCIVALMEAENRHHPLVFLKTTTRRLPSARLIHCDDRQVAQRHISAIARHLLGHGRVALTMAALEGERKAGGLAAHKSAPIQVKGVWNPQFINETYSELVLLPP
;
A
#
# COMPACT_ATOMS: atom_id res chain seq x y z
N MET A 1 -7.83 4.63 -15.45
CA MET A 1 -7.31 3.59 -16.38
C MET A 1 -6.06 4.03 -17.14
N SER A 2 -5.90 5.30 -17.53
CA SER A 2 -4.68 5.77 -18.23
C SER A 2 -3.40 5.54 -17.40
N LEU A 3 -3.40 5.92 -16.11
CA LEU A 3 -2.21 5.78 -15.24
C LEU A 3 -1.77 4.33 -15.01
N ILE A 4 -2.71 3.39 -14.88
CA ILE A 4 -2.37 1.95 -14.74
C ILE A 4 -1.73 1.45 -16.04
N SER A 5 -2.35 1.75 -17.17
CA SER A 5 -1.87 1.30 -18.49
C SER A 5 -0.48 1.87 -18.78
N GLU A 6 -0.30 3.18 -18.57
CA GLU A 6 0.99 3.86 -18.71
C GLU A 6 2.06 3.25 -17.79
N HIS A 7 1.72 2.96 -16.53
CA HIS A 7 2.64 2.30 -15.60
C HIS A 7 3.04 0.90 -16.08
N HIS A 8 2.08 0.09 -16.53
CA HIS A 8 2.34 -1.26 -17.03
C HIS A 8 3.16 -1.27 -18.32
N GLU A 9 2.87 -0.36 -19.25
CA GLU A 9 3.60 -0.20 -20.51
C GLU A 9 5.05 0.21 -20.23
N ARG A 10 5.24 1.30 -19.47
CA ARG A 10 6.56 1.83 -19.13
C ARG A 10 7.44 0.83 -18.36
N ARG A 11 6.82 -0.09 -17.62
CA ARG A 11 7.52 -1.07 -16.78
C ARG A 11 7.48 -2.47 -17.35
N GLU A 12 6.90 -2.69 -18.53
CA GLU A 12 6.79 -3.99 -19.18
C GLU A 12 6.20 -5.06 -18.23
N LEU A 13 5.02 -4.77 -17.68
CA LEU A 13 4.35 -5.62 -16.68
C LEU A 13 3.20 -6.47 -17.27
N GLY A 14 2.95 -6.32 -18.57
CA GLY A 14 1.87 -7.03 -19.26
C GLY A 14 0.47 -6.49 -18.92
N PRO A 15 -0.58 -7.32 -19.08
CA PRO A 15 -1.97 -6.88 -18.93
C PRO A 15 -2.30 -6.30 -17.55
N ILE A 16 -3.27 -5.38 -17.53
CA ILE A 16 -3.72 -4.67 -16.32
C ILE A 16 -4.87 -5.38 -15.58
N GLY A 17 -5.36 -6.50 -16.12
CA GLY A 17 -6.48 -7.22 -15.57
C GLY A 17 -6.95 -8.37 -16.46
N GLN A 18 -8.02 -9.03 -16.01
CA GLN A 18 -8.68 -10.13 -16.68
C GLN A 18 -10.17 -9.83 -16.84
N LEU A 19 -10.75 -10.31 -17.93
CA LEU A 19 -12.20 -10.29 -18.18
C LEU A 19 -12.75 -11.70 -18.12
N LEU A 20 -13.93 -11.85 -17.52
CA LEU A 20 -14.76 -13.03 -17.67
C LEU A 20 -15.71 -12.78 -18.84
N ILE A 21 -15.61 -13.59 -19.89
CA ILE A 21 -16.43 -13.46 -21.09
C ILE A 21 -17.49 -14.57 -21.11
N LYS A 22 -18.74 -14.20 -21.41
CA LYS A 22 -19.88 -15.10 -21.61
C LYS A 22 -20.43 -14.89 -23.02
N GLY A 23 -20.06 -15.77 -23.96
CA GLY A 23 -20.33 -15.52 -25.38
C GLY A 23 -19.49 -14.35 -25.86
N ASP A 24 -20.14 -13.26 -26.28
CA ASP A 24 -19.48 -12.01 -26.68
C ASP A 24 -19.54 -10.92 -25.58
N ASP A 25 -20.23 -11.18 -24.46
CA ASP A 25 -20.45 -10.21 -23.40
C ASP A 25 -19.41 -10.31 -22.28
N ALA A 26 -18.91 -9.16 -21.80
CA ALA A 26 -18.09 -9.07 -20.60
C ALA A 26 -18.95 -9.23 -19.34
N ALA A 27 -18.93 -10.42 -18.74
CA ALA A 27 -19.70 -10.79 -17.55
C ALA A 27 -18.95 -10.57 -16.23
N GLY A 28 -17.67 -10.18 -16.28
CA GLY A 28 -16.89 -9.86 -15.10
C GLY A 28 -15.53 -9.25 -15.42
N VAL A 29 -14.93 -8.59 -14.43
CA VAL A 29 -13.64 -7.90 -14.51
C VAL A 29 -12.88 -8.04 -13.21
N LEU A 30 -11.57 -8.24 -13.28
CA LEU A 30 -10.64 -8.20 -12.16
C LEU A 30 -9.40 -7.44 -12.60
N LEU A 31 -9.05 -6.34 -11.95
CA LEU A 31 -7.78 -5.66 -12.21
C LEU A 31 -6.65 -6.37 -11.46
N THR A 32 -5.52 -6.51 -12.14
CA THR A 32 -4.29 -7.11 -11.63
C THR A 32 -3.17 -6.08 -11.81
N ILE A 33 -3.10 -5.13 -10.89
CA ILE A 33 -2.18 -3.99 -10.98
C ILE A 33 -0.81 -4.46 -10.49
N LYS A 34 0.19 -4.47 -11.37
CA LYS A 34 1.49 -5.07 -11.08
C LYS A 34 2.53 -4.03 -10.70
N SER A 35 3.50 -4.44 -9.90
CA SER A 35 4.73 -3.70 -9.65
C SER A 35 5.88 -4.66 -9.35
N ARG A 36 7.12 -4.15 -9.40
CA ARG A 36 8.32 -4.88 -8.99
C ARG A 36 8.84 -4.28 -7.68
N LEU A 37 9.11 -5.14 -6.71
CA LEU A 37 9.78 -4.74 -5.49
C LEU A 37 11.22 -4.27 -5.77
N PRO A 38 11.61 -3.07 -5.33
CA PRO A 38 13.01 -2.66 -5.38
C PRO A 38 13.92 -3.63 -4.63
N GLY A 39 15.07 -3.96 -5.21
CA GLY A 39 16.10 -4.83 -4.62
C GLY A 39 15.91 -6.32 -4.92
N THR A 40 14.67 -6.83 -4.89
CA THR A 40 14.40 -8.25 -5.17
C THR A 40 13.87 -8.52 -6.57
N GLY A 41 13.24 -7.54 -7.21
CA GLY A 41 12.57 -7.71 -8.50
C GLY A 41 11.29 -8.55 -8.44
N THR A 42 10.89 -9.03 -7.27
CA THR A 42 9.68 -9.83 -7.06
C THR A 42 8.46 -9.05 -7.54
N ILE A 43 7.59 -9.72 -8.30
CA ILE A 43 6.35 -9.12 -8.79
C ILE A 43 5.31 -9.14 -7.66
N ILE A 44 4.76 -7.96 -7.38
CA ILE A 44 3.55 -7.82 -6.57
C ILE A 44 2.39 -7.55 -7.53
N VAL A 45 1.30 -8.30 -7.35
CA VAL A 45 0.04 -8.15 -8.07
C VAL A 45 -1.03 -7.72 -7.09
N ASN A 46 -1.42 -6.45 -7.18
CA ASN A 46 -2.54 -5.92 -6.43
C ASN A 46 -3.85 -6.19 -7.15
N LEU A 47 -4.71 -6.98 -6.50
CA LEU A 47 -6.04 -7.34 -6.97
C LEU A 47 -7.00 -6.22 -6.62
N SER A 48 -7.68 -5.67 -7.62
CA SER A 48 -8.58 -4.54 -7.41
C SER A 48 -9.76 -4.54 -8.36
N SER A 49 -10.74 -3.69 -8.07
CA SER A 49 -11.92 -3.42 -8.93
C SER A 49 -12.56 -4.70 -9.46
N TRP A 50 -12.82 -5.64 -8.55
CA TRP A 50 -13.33 -6.95 -8.88
C TRP A 50 -14.86 -6.97 -8.93
N TYR A 51 -15.42 -7.35 -10.07
CA TYR A 51 -16.85 -7.48 -10.27
C TYR A 51 -17.18 -8.69 -11.15
N VAL A 52 -18.23 -9.41 -10.78
CA VAL A 52 -18.82 -10.47 -11.60
C VAL A 52 -20.34 -10.33 -11.56
N GLU A 53 -20.96 -10.37 -12.73
CA GLU A 53 -22.41 -10.30 -12.89
C GLU A 53 -23.11 -11.39 -12.05
N PRO A 54 -24.25 -11.10 -11.41
CA PRO A 54 -24.94 -12.06 -10.53
C PRO A 54 -25.16 -13.46 -11.16
N SER A 55 -25.55 -13.54 -12.44
CA SER A 55 -25.76 -14.85 -13.11
C SER A 55 -24.49 -15.68 -13.28
N CYS A 56 -23.33 -15.04 -13.22
CA CYS A 56 -22.01 -15.65 -13.44
C CYS A 56 -21.18 -15.71 -12.15
N ARG A 57 -21.71 -15.29 -11.00
CA ARG A 57 -20.95 -15.15 -9.74
C ARG A 57 -20.33 -16.47 -9.25
N TRP A 58 -20.89 -17.61 -9.65
CA TRP A 58 -20.32 -18.92 -9.36
C TRP A 58 -18.94 -19.15 -10.02
N PHE A 59 -18.57 -18.37 -11.04
CA PHE A 59 -17.23 -18.37 -11.64
C PHE A 59 -16.23 -17.46 -10.90
N ALA A 60 -16.68 -16.59 -10.00
CA ALA A 60 -15.81 -15.63 -9.32
C ALA A 60 -14.63 -16.33 -8.60
N PRO A 61 -14.84 -17.41 -7.81
CA PRO A 61 -13.72 -18.13 -7.19
C PRO A 61 -12.67 -18.61 -8.19
N ARG A 62 -13.10 -19.10 -9.36
CA ARG A 62 -12.20 -19.59 -10.42
C ARG A 62 -11.40 -18.45 -11.04
N MET A 63 -12.05 -17.31 -11.30
CA MET A 63 -11.38 -16.12 -11.83
C MET A 63 -10.26 -15.65 -10.89
N LEU A 64 -10.55 -15.56 -9.59
CA LEU A 64 -9.57 -15.17 -8.58
C LEU A 64 -8.44 -16.21 -8.44
N GLN A 65 -8.76 -17.50 -8.48
CA GLN A 65 -7.78 -18.58 -8.45
C GLN A 65 -6.81 -18.50 -9.65
N MET A 66 -7.34 -18.28 -10.86
CA MET A 66 -6.52 -18.13 -12.08
C MET A 66 -5.66 -16.86 -12.06
N ALA A 67 -6.18 -15.76 -11.52
CA ALA A 67 -5.42 -14.52 -11.37
C ALA A 67 -4.32 -14.62 -10.30
N SER A 68 -4.41 -15.58 -9.37
CA SER A 68 -3.49 -15.74 -8.23
C SER A 68 -2.79 -17.11 -8.20
N SER A 69 -2.49 -17.68 -9.37
CA SER A 69 -1.92 -19.02 -9.50
C SER A 69 -0.39 -19.08 -9.60
N ASN A 70 0.30 -17.95 -9.83
CA ASN A 70 1.76 -17.94 -9.96
C ASN A 70 2.44 -17.95 -8.58
N GLU A 71 3.18 -19.01 -8.26
CA GLU A 71 3.81 -19.20 -6.94
C GLU A 71 5.00 -18.26 -6.69
N ASP A 72 5.60 -17.71 -7.75
CA ASP A 72 6.72 -16.77 -7.68
C ASP A 72 6.28 -15.31 -7.48
N GLU A 73 4.97 -15.04 -7.50
CA GLU A 73 4.38 -13.71 -7.33
C GLU A 73 3.74 -13.55 -5.95
N ILE A 74 3.66 -12.30 -5.50
CA ILE A 74 2.94 -11.92 -4.28
C ILE A 74 1.63 -11.26 -4.69
N PHE A 75 0.51 -11.74 -4.17
CA PHE A 75 -0.81 -11.16 -4.43
C PHE A 75 -1.30 -10.37 -3.24
N THR A 76 -1.76 -9.14 -3.44
CA THR A 76 -2.33 -8.29 -2.40
C THR A 76 -3.78 -7.96 -2.70
N ASP A 77 -4.63 -7.99 -1.68
CA ASP A 77 -5.95 -7.37 -1.69
C ASP A 77 -6.00 -6.37 -0.53
N LEU A 78 -5.93 -5.08 -0.87
CA LEU A 78 -5.75 -3.98 0.09
C LEU A 78 -7.06 -3.45 0.66
N THR A 79 -8.17 -3.69 -0.05
CA THR A 79 -9.51 -3.24 0.33
C THR A 79 -10.58 -4.31 0.10
N PRO A 80 -10.40 -5.54 0.61
CA PRO A 80 -11.34 -6.62 0.39
C PRO A 80 -12.70 -6.31 1.02
N SER A 81 -13.78 -6.69 0.34
CA SER A 81 -15.10 -6.78 0.96
C SER A 81 -15.16 -7.94 1.96
N PRO A 82 -16.10 -7.98 2.91
CA PRO A 82 -16.24 -9.12 3.82
C PRO A 82 -16.45 -10.46 3.11
N GLU A 83 -17.14 -10.46 1.97
CA GLU A 83 -17.28 -11.63 1.11
C GLU A 83 -15.96 -12.02 0.45
N ALA A 84 -15.22 -11.03 -0.09
CA ALA A 84 -13.91 -11.25 -0.68
C ALA A 84 -12.93 -11.81 0.36
N CYS A 85 -12.94 -11.31 1.60
CA CYS A 85 -12.09 -11.81 2.68
C CYS A 85 -12.21 -13.32 2.89
N ARG A 86 -13.45 -13.81 2.99
CA ARG A 86 -13.74 -15.24 3.20
C ARG A 86 -13.33 -16.09 2.01
N LEU A 87 -13.39 -15.54 0.81
CA LEU A 87 -13.00 -16.24 -0.41
C LEU A 87 -11.48 -16.27 -0.58
N ASN A 88 -10.80 -15.17 -0.31
CA ASN A 88 -9.34 -15.04 -0.28
C ASN A 88 -8.74 -16.06 0.70
N GLU A 89 -9.29 -16.18 1.92
CA GLU A 89 -8.83 -17.16 2.92
C GLU A 89 -8.90 -18.60 2.39
N ARG A 90 -9.97 -18.97 1.68
CA ARG A 90 -10.12 -20.29 1.06
C ARG A 90 -9.12 -20.54 -0.08
N LEU A 91 -8.58 -19.48 -0.67
CA LEU A 91 -7.60 -19.54 -1.77
C LEU A 91 -6.16 -19.34 -1.29
N GLY A 92 -5.94 -19.38 0.03
CA GLY A 92 -4.61 -19.35 0.65
C GLY A 92 -4.07 -17.95 0.93
N PHE A 93 -4.90 -16.91 0.88
CA PHE A 93 -4.50 -15.59 1.37
C PHE A 93 -4.54 -15.56 2.90
N ALA A 94 -3.59 -14.86 3.50
CA ALA A 94 -3.53 -14.59 4.93
C ALA A 94 -3.76 -13.11 5.21
N THR A 95 -4.47 -12.80 6.30
CA THR A 95 -4.63 -11.42 6.79
C THR A 95 -3.33 -10.95 7.44
N VAL A 96 -2.69 -9.92 6.87
CA VAL A 96 -1.39 -9.39 7.34
C VAL A 96 -1.54 -8.10 8.16
N THR A 97 -2.67 -7.41 7.99
CA THR A 97 -3.10 -6.29 8.83
C THR A 97 -4.61 -6.40 9.01
N ASP A 98 -5.13 -6.10 10.20
CA ASP A 98 -6.57 -6.21 10.50
C ASP A 98 -7.23 -4.86 10.80
N CYS A 99 -6.41 -3.83 11.04
CA CYS A 99 -6.87 -2.51 11.40
C CYS A 99 -6.00 -1.39 10.83
N THR A 100 -6.58 -0.21 10.76
CA THR A 100 -5.85 1.03 10.49
C THR A 100 -5.76 1.87 11.76
N LEU A 101 -4.55 2.22 12.18
CA LEU A 101 -4.30 3.15 13.28
C LEU A 101 -4.42 4.59 12.79
N PHE A 102 -4.99 5.45 13.63
CA PHE A 102 -5.10 6.89 13.40
C PHE A 102 -4.24 7.67 14.39
N TYR A 103 -3.32 8.49 13.90
CA TYR A 103 -2.44 9.34 14.72
C TYR A 103 -2.78 10.82 14.53
N PRO A 104 -3.21 11.54 15.58
CA PRO A 104 -3.36 12.99 15.51
C PRO A 104 -1.99 13.66 15.63
N LEU A 105 -1.50 14.21 14.52
CA LEU A 105 -0.10 14.62 14.38
C LEU A 105 0.32 15.79 15.28
N PRO A 106 -0.51 16.82 15.56
CA PRO A 106 -0.13 17.90 16.47
C PRO A 106 0.31 17.40 17.85
N PHE A 107 -0.35 16.38 18.39
CA PHE A 107 0.01 15.79 19.68
C PHE A 107 1.23 14.86 19.58
N ALA A 108 1.33 14.10 18.48
CA ALA A 108 2.48 13.22 18.25
C ALA A 108 3.80 14.00 18.07
N ALA A 109 3.75 15.17 17.44
CA ALA A 109 4.91 16.02 17.17
C ALA A 109 5.56 16.60 18.44
N LEU A 110 4.79 16.76 19.53
CA LEU A 110 5.28 17.27 20.81
C LEU A 110 6.24 16.32 21.53
N ARG A 111 6.24 15.04 21.16
CA ARG A 111 7.14 14.04 21.76
C ARG A 111 8.57 14.22 21.25
N PRO A 112 9.58 13.79 22.03
CA PRO A 112 10.96 13.73 21.55
C PRO A 112 11.07 12.92 20.26
N ALA A 113 11.93 13.35 19.35
CA ALA A 113 12.20 12.68 18.10
C ALA A 113 13.69 12.33 18.02
N SER A 114 13.99 11.05 17.81
CA SER A 114 15.35 10.52 17.62
C SER A 114 15.68 10.23 16.16
N ALA A 115 14.72 10.42 15.25
CA ALA A 115 14.86 10.23 13.81
C ALA A 115 14.70 11.57 13.07
N ARG A 116 15.24 11.63 11.86
CA ARG A 116 15.10 12.78 10.95
C ARG A 116 14.52 12.32 9.63
N LEU A 117 13.50 13.03 9.13
CA LEU A 117 13.01 12.84 7.78
C LEU A 117 13.64 13.88 6.86
N ARG A 118 14.17 13.43 5.72
CA ARG A 118 14.71 14.27 4.67
C ARG A 118 13.88 14.12 3.39
N PRO A 119 13.54 15.23 2.71
CA PRO A 119 13.00 15.19 1.36
C PRO A 119 13.92 14.44 0.40
N LEU A 120 13.36 13.78 -0.61
CA LEU A 120 14.13 13.04 -1.60
C LEU A 120 15.18 13.90 -2.34
N ALA A 121 14.89 15.18 -2.54
CA ALA A 121 15.81 16.14 -3.18
C ALA A 121 17.12 16.35 -2.40
N ASP A 122 17.09 16.16 -1.08
CA ASP A 122 18.26 16.35 -0.20
C ASP A 122 19.10 15.07 -0.04
N ILE A 123 18.65 13.96 -0.62
CA ILE A 123 19.30 12.65 -0.51
C ILE A 123 20.26 12.45 -1.66
N LYS A 124 21.53 12.19 -1.33
CA LYS A 124 22.55 11.89 -2.34
C LYS A 124 22.22 10.60 -3.11
N PRO A 125 22.49 10.53 -4.42
CA PRO A 125 22.17 9.37 -5.26
C PRO A 125 22.66 8.03 -4.70
N GLU A 126 23.86 8.00 -4.13
CA GLU A 126 24.54 6.81 -3.60
C GLU A 126 23.90 6.18 -2.34
N ILE A 127 22.99 6.89 -1.67
CA ILE A 127 22.34 6.41 -0.44
C ILE A 127 21.26 5.37 -0.75
N LEU A 128 20.63 5.46 -1.92
CA LEU A 128 19.52 4.61 -2.34
C LEU A 128 19.89 3.85 -3.59
N SER A 129 19.36 2.63 -3.74
CA SER A 129 19.40 1.94 -5.03
C SER A 129 18.65 2.76 -6.08
N ALA A 130 19.05 2.62 -7.35
CA ALA A 130 18.36 3.27 -8.46
C ALA A 130 16.87 2.90 -8.53
N GLU A 131 16.53 1.66 -8.17
CA GLU A 131 15.15 1.16 -8.16
C GLU A 131 14.31 1.80 -7.05
N THR A 132 14.84 1.88 -5.82
CA THR A 132 14.14 2.53 -4.71
C THR A 132 13.98 4.01 -4.97
N ARG A 133 15.04 4.68 -5.47
CA ARG A 133 14.95 6.09 -5.87
C ARG A 133 13.90 6.31 -6.96
N GLY A 134 13.91 5.50 -8.01
CA GLY A 134 12.92 5.58 -9.09
C GLY A 134 11.48 5.38 -8.59
N MET A 135 11.26 4.46 -7.65
CA MET A 135 9.97 4.27 -7.00
C MET A 135 9.53 5.52 -6.23
N LEU A 136 10.42 6.14 -5.45
CA LEU A 136 10.10 7.36 -4.72
C LEU A 136 9.81 8.55 -5.66
N GLU A 137 10.58 8.70 -6.74
CA GLU A 137 10.37 9.75 -7.73
C GLU A 137 9.04 9.59 -8.47
N ASP A 138 8.68 8.35 -8.83
CA ASP A 138 7.37 8.04 -9.41
C ASP A 138 6.23 8.46 -8.48
N HIS A 139 6.32 8.08 -7.20
CA HIS A 139 5.27 8.41 -6.24
C HIS A 139 5.20 9.91 -5.94
N ALA A 140 6.33 10.61 -5.95
CA ALA A 140 6.35 12.08 -5.89
C ALA A 140 5.60 12.70 -7.08
N ARG A 141 5.81 12.20 -8.31
CA ARG A 141 5.08 12.62 -9.51
C ARG A 141 3.58 12.29 -9.45
N LEU A 142 3.23 11.16 -8.84
CA LEU A 142 1.85 10.76 -8.56
C LEU A 142 1.22 11.54 -7.38
N GLY A 143 1.89 12.56 -6.86
CA GLY A 143 1.35 13.48 -5.86
C GLY A 143 1.48 13.02 -4.42
N CYS A 144 2.17 11.90 -4.16
CA CYS A 144 2.48 11.44 -2.81
C CYS A 144 3.54 12.33 -2.14
N ILE A 145 3.60 12.30 -0.81
CA ILE A 145 4.72 12.86 -0.05
C ILE A 145 5.74 11.74 0.12
N VAL A 146 6.99 11.97 -0.25
CA VAL A 146 8.07 10.99 -0.14
C VAL A 146 9.19 11.54 0.73
N ALA A 147 9.74 10.68 1.58
CA ALA A 147 10.82 11.05 2.47
C ALA A 147 11.71 9.85 2.77
N LEU A 148 12.95 10.15 3.14
CA LEU A 148 13.85 9.18 3.74
C LEU A 148 13.94 9.45 5.24
N MET A 149 13.60 8.46 6.05
CA MET A 149 13.80 8.54 7.49
C MET A 149 15.16 7.97 7.88
N GLU A 150 15.99 8.81 8.47
CA GLU A 150 17.26 8.44 9.09
C GLU A 150 16.99 8.06 10.54
N ALA A 151 17.09 6.77 10.85
CA ALA A 151 16.86 6.20 12.17
C ALA A 151 17.74 4.97 12.36
N GLU A 152 18.22 4.72 13.58
CA GLU A 152 18.89 3.45 13.93
C GLU A 152 20.08 3.10 12.99
N ASN A 153 20.84 4.12 12.58
CA ASN A 153 21.95 4.02 11.61
C ASN A 153 21.55 3.44 10.24
N ARG A 154 20.27 3.52 9.88
CA ARG A 154 19.70 3.07 8.62
C ARG A 154 18.84 4.16 7.99
N HIS A 155 18.58 3.96 6.70
CA HIS A 155 17.71 4.80 5.89
C HIS A 155 16.45 4.02 5.55
N HIS A 156 15.29 4.59 5.86
CA HIS A 156 13.99 3.96 5.64
C HIS A 156 13.18 4.81 4.64
N PRO A 157 12.98 4.34 3.40
CA PRO A 157 12.11 5.02 2.44
C PRO A 157 10.67 4.99 2.94
N LEU A 158 10.02 6.15 2.95
CA LEU A 158 8.63 6.30 3.33
C LEU A 158 7.86 6.98 2.20
N VAL A 159 6.69 6.43 1.87
CA VAL A 159 5.74 7.03 0.93
C VAL A 159 4.42 7.23 1.63
N PHE A 160 3.90 8.45 1.52
CA PHE A 160 2.64 8.85 2.11
C PHE A 160 1.66 9.30 1.02
N LEU A 161 0.53 8.60 0.94
CA LEU A 161 -0.60 9.02 0.12
C LEU A 161 -1.34 10.16 0.82
N LYS A 162 -1.60 11.27 0.12
CA LYS A 162 -2.41 12.36 0.66
C LYS A 162 -3.87 11.91 0.70
N THR A 163 -4.49 11.99 1.88
CA THR A 163 -5.88 11.54 2.09
C THR A 163 -6.65 12.58 2.90
N THR A 164 -7.94 12.32 3.12
CA THR A 164 -8.76 13.09 4.06
C THR A 164 -9.37 12.16 5.10
N THR A 165 -9.27 12.51 6.38
CA THR A 165 -9.88 11.74 7.47
C THR A 165 -10.79 12.66 8.26
N ARG A 166 -12.09 12.34 8.35
CA ARG A 166 -13.10 13.20 8.99
C ARG A 166 -13.05 14.67 8.51
N ARG A 167 -12.91 14.87 7.19
CA ARG A 167 -12.75 16.18 6.52
C ARG A 167 -11.47 16.95 6.86
N LEU A 168 -10.53 16.36 7.60
CA LEU A 168 -9.23 16.96 7.88
C LEU A 168 -8.16 16.44 6.89
N PRO A 169 -7.21 17.30 6.46
CA PRO A 169 -6.05 16.87 5.68
C PRO A 169 -5.25 15.79 6.41
N SER A 170 -5.14 14.62 5.79
CA SER A 170 -4.50 13.45 6.35
C SER A 170 -3.46 12.89 5.38
N ALA A 171 -2.68 11.93 5.85
CA ALA A 171 -1.81 11.12 5.04
C ALA A 171 -2.00 9.64 5.42
N ARG A 172 -1.86 8.73 4.46
CA ARG A 172 -1.74 7.29 4.71
C ARG A 172 -0.31 6.86 4.45
N LEU A 173 0.33 6.19 5.39
CA LEU A 173 1.61 5.54 5.13
C LEU A 173 1.36 4.32 4.23
N ILE A 174 1.82 4.40 2.98
CA ILE A 174 1.62 3.36 1.95
C ILE A 174 2.88 2.58 1.65
N HIS A 175 4.05 3.03 2.12
CA HIS A 175 5.30 2.29 1.98
C HIS A 175 6.19 2.47 3.21
N CYS A 176 6.63 1.37 3.80
CA CYS A 176 7.66 1.34 4.84
C CYS A 176 8.21 -0.08 4.97
N ASP A 177 9.54 -0.22 5.04
CA ASP A 177 10.21 -1.51 5.23
C ASP A 177 9.80 -2.22 6.53
N ASP A 178 9.61 -1.46 7.60
CA ASP A 178 9.23 -1.96 8.92
C ASP A 178 8.35 -0.94 9.65
N ARG A 179 7.05 -1.26 9.75
CA ARG A 179 6.07 -0.43 10.42
C ARG A 179 6.36 -0.20 11.91
N GLN A 180 7.04 -1.12 12.60
CA GLN A 180 7.38 -0.93 14.00
C GLN A 180 8.46 0.15 14.18
N VAL A 181 9.39 0.27 13.21
CA VAL A 181 10.35 1.40 13.17
C VAL A 181 9.58 2.71 12.95
N ALA A 182 8.65 2.76 12.00
CA ALA A 182 7.83 3.95 11.77
C ALA A 182 7.00 4.34 13.01
N GLN A 183 6.40 3.36 13.71
CA GLN A 183 5.65 3.58 14.95
C GLN A 183 6.53 4.17 16.07
N ARG A 184 7.76 3.66 16.24
CA ARG A 184 8.73 4.18 17.22
C ARG A 184 9.12 5.63 16.95
N HIS A 185 9.19 6.03 15.68
CA HIS A 185 9.60 7.36 15.25
C HIS A 185 8.45 8.25 14.77
N ILE A 186 7.23 7.99 15.26
CA ILE A 186 6.02 8.72 14.85
C ILE A 186 6.12 10.24 15.05
N SER A 187 6.89 10.70 16.05
CA SER A 187 7.10 12.13 16.32
C SER A 187 7.87 12.84 15.20
N ALA A 188 8.87 12.18 14.61
CA ALA A 188 9.61 12.69 13.46
C ALA A 188 8.72 12.75 12.22
N ILE A 189 7.96 11.67 11.97
CA ILE A 189 6.98 11.59 10.88
C ILE A 189 5.94 12.69 11.02
N ALA A 190 5.42 12.91 12.24
CA ALA A 190 4.43 13.94 12.53
C ALA A 190 4.91 15.34 12.18
N ARG A 191 6.14 15.71 12.58
CA ARG A 191 6.73 17.02 12.26
C ARG A 191 6.88 17.22 10.76
N HIS A 192 7.34 16.21 10.04
CA HIS A 192 7.50 16.27 8.59
C HIS A 192 6.16 16.44 7.86
N LEU A 193 5.14 15.66 8.25
CA LEU A 193 3.82 15.71 7.64
C LEU A 193 3.04 16.99 7.98
N LEU A 194 3.20 17.53 9.20
CA LEU A 194 2.67 18.86 9.56
C LEU A 194 3.26 19.96 8.67
N GLY A 195 4.56 19.88 8.34
CA GLY A 195 5.21 20.77 7.37
C GLY A 195 4.60 20.70 5.97
N HIS A 196 3.92 19.59 5.63
CA HIS A 196 3.16 19.40 4.37
C HIS A 196 1.65 19.65 4.53
N GLY A 197 1.24 20.28 5.63
CA GLY A 197 -0.15 20.61 5.92
C GLY A 197 -1.04 19.40 6.18
N ARG A 198 -0.48 18.26 6.62
CA ARG A 198 -1.24 17.07 7.03
C ARG A 198 -1.32 17.04 8.56
N VAL A 199 -2.52 16.94 9.11
CA VAL A 199 -2.76 16.99 10.58
C VAL A 199 -3.06 15.61 11.17
N ALA A 200 -3.21 14.60 10.32
CA ALA A 200 -3.45 13.22 10.71
C ALA A 200 -2.59 12.26 9.86
N LEU A 201 -2.26 11.11 10.45
CA LEU A 201 -1.67 9.97 9.75
C LEU A 201 -2.51 8.73 9.99
N THR A 202 -2.74 7.94 8.95
CA THR A 202 -3.27 6.58 9.05
C THR A 202 -2.22 5.56 8.62
N MET A 203 -2.16 4.43 9.31
CA MET A 203 -1.19 3.36 9.04
C MET A 203 -1.82 1.99 9.27
N ALA A 204 -1.58 1.04 8.37
CA ALA A 204 -2.03 -0.33 8.51
C ALA A 204 -1.26 -1.04 9.64
N ALA A 205 -1.98 -1.75 10.52
CA ALA A 205 -1.43 -2.36 11.72
C ALA A 205 -2.15 -3.67 12.06
N LEU A 206 -1.61 -4.36 13.07
CA LEU A 206 -2.26 -5.50 13.71
C LEU A 206 -2.97 -5.06 15.00
N GLU A 207 -4.01 -5.79 15.39
CA GLU A 207 -4.82 -5.48 16.57
C GLU A 207 -3.97 -5.43 17.85
N GLY A 208 -2.94 -6.27 17.95
CA GLY A 208 -1.99 -6.28 19.06
C GLY A 208 -1.12 -5.02 19.18
N GLU A 209 -1.01 -4.22 18.10
CA GLU A 209 -0.17 -3.02 18.03
C GLU A 209 -0.92 -1.75 18.48
N ARG A 210 -2.14 -1.89 19.02
CA ARG A 210 -3.04 -0.78 19.45
C ARG A 210 -2.42 0.29 20.33
N LYS A 211 -1.34 -0.01 21.06
CA LYS A 211 -0.65 0.92 21.97
C LYS A 211 0.62 1.54 21.38
N ALA A 212 1.08 1.10 20.22
CA ALA A 212 2.31 1.58 19.59
C ALA A 212 2.14 3.03 19.11
N GLY A 213 2.74 3.99 19.82
CA GLY A 213 2.72 5.40 19.47
C GLY A 213 1.55 6.23 20.02
N GLY A 214 0.69 5.67 20.89
CA GLY A 214 -0.39 6.38 21.62
C GLY A 214 -1.63 6.78 20.79
N LEU A 215 -2.74 7.09 21.49
CA LEU A 215 -4.07 7.54 21.00
C LEU A 215 -4.42 7.12 19.55
N ALA A 216 -4.40 5.81 19.29
CA ALA A 216 -4.83 5.27 18.02
C ALA A 216 -6.33 4.91 18.06
N ALA A 217 -7.16 5.63 17.30
CA ALA A 217 -8.48 5.14 16.93
C ALA A 217 -8.31 4.07 15.82
N HIS A 218 -9.17 3.05 15.81
CA HIS A 218 -9.07 1.94 14.85
C HIS A 218 -10.33 1.80 14.00
N LYS A 219 -10.15 1.34 12.77
CA LYS A 219 -11.21 0.85 11.88
C LYS A 219 -10.78 -0.51 11.36
N SER A 220 -11.68 -1.50 11.35
CA SER A 220 -11.42 -2.78 10.68
C SER A 220 -11.16 -2.50 9.20
N ALA A 221 -10.00 -2.95 8.74
CA ALA A 221 -9.50 -2.76 7.38
C ALA A 221 -8.53 -3.91 7.09
N PRO A 222 -9.04 -5.13 6.89
CA PRO A 222 -8.19 -6.27 6.62
C PRO A 222 -7.43 -6.06 5.32
N ILE A 223 -6.12 -6.28 5.33
CA ILE A 223 -5.31 -6.42 4.13
C ILE A 223 -4.90 -7.88 4.06
N GLN A 224 -5.10 -8.50 2.90
CA GLN A 224 -4.83 -9.91 2.69
C GLN A 224 -3.74 -10.11 1.64
N VAL A 225 -2.84 -11.07 1.90
CA VAL A 225 -1.71 -11.36 1.03
C VAL A 225 -1.59 -12.85 0.82
N LYS A 226 -1.25 -13.26 -0.41
CA LYS A 226 -0.85 -14.62 -0.77
C LYS A 226 0.57 -14.59 -1.32
N GLY A 227 1.43 -15.47 -0.82
CA GLY A 227 2.85 -15.53 -1.15
C GLY A 227 3.76 -15.22 0.05
N VAL A 228 5.08 -15.18 -0.18
CA VAL A 228 6.07 -14.90 0.87
C VAL A 228 6.03 -13.41 1.24
N TRP A 229 5.47 -13.10 2.41
CA TRP A 229 5.28 -11.72 2.88
C TRP A 229 5.89 -11.49 4.25
N ASN A 230 6.61 -10.36 4.41
CA ASN A 230 7.01 -9.89 5.72
C ASN A 230 5.83 -9.14 6.37
N PRO A 231 5.25 -9.61 7.48
CA PRO A 231 4.14 -8.93 8.13
C PRO A 231 4.46 -7.50 8.58
N GLN A 232 5.72 -7.13 8.82
CA GLN A 232 6.07 -5.76 9.21
C GLN A 232 6.18 -4.79 8.03
N PHE A 233 6.26 -5.31 6.82
CA PHE A 233 6.38 -4.53 5.61
C PHE A 233 5.02 -3.94 5.21
N ILE A 234 4.99 -2.63 4.98
CA ILE A 234 3.85 -1.96 4.36
C ILE A 234 4.25 -1.66 2.92
N ASN A 235 3.48 -2.19 1.97
CA ASN A 235 3.61 -1.80 0.58
C ASN A 235 2.26 -1.82 -0.14
N GLU A 236 1.76 -0.61 -0.34
CA GLU A 236 0.56 -0.27 -1.11
C GLU A 236 0.96 0.66 -2.28
N THR A 237 2.25 0.70 -2.65
CA THR A 237 2.76 1.45 -3.80
C THR A 237 2.22 0.89 -5.11
N TYR A 238 2.03 1.76 -6.10
CA TYR A 238 1.47 1.39 -7.40
C TYR A 238 0.16 0.57 -7.32
N SER A 239 -0.63 0.73 -6.26
CA SER A 239 -1.93 0.09 -6.06
C SER A 239 -3.06 0.92 -6.66
N GLU A 240 -4.30 0.47 -6.53
CA GLU A 240 -5.48 1.27 -6.89
C GLU A 240 -5.55 2.57 -6.09
N LEU A 241 -5.05 2.58 -4.85
CA LEU A 241 -5.07 3.78 -4.01
C LEU A 241 -4.25 4.94 -4.59
N VAL A 242 -3.25 4.61 -5.43
CA VAL A 242 -2.35 5.59 -6.07
C VAL A 242 -2.70 5.78 -7.54
N LEU A 243 -2.98 4.70 -8.26
CA LEU A 243 -3.18 4.72 -9.72
C LEU A 243 -4.64 4.87 -10.16
N LEU A 244 -5.59 4.72 -9.23
CA LEU A 244 -7.02 5.02 -9.40
C LEU A 244 -7.49 5.95 -8.29
N PRO A 245 -6.99 7.20 -8.25
CA PRO A 245 -7.47 8.17 -7.27
C PRO A 245 -9.00 8.37 -7.41
N PRO A 246 -9.72 8.61 -6.29
CA PRO A 246 -11.16 8.78 -6.27
C PRO A 246 -11.64 10.04 -7.02
#